data_AF-A0A6J0W2Z5-F1
#
_entry.id   AF-A0A6J0W2Z5-F1
#
_cell.length_a   1.000
_cell.length_b   1.000
_cell.length_c   1.000
_cell.angle_alpha   90.00
_cell.angle_beta   90.00
_cell.angle_gamma   90.00
#
_symmetry.space_group_name_H-M   'P 1'
#
loop_
_entity.id
_entity.type
_entity.pdbx_description
1 polymer ?
#
loop_
_entity_poly.entity_id
_entity_poly.type
_entity_poly.pdbx_seq_one_letter_code
_entity_poly.pdbx_strand_id
1 'polypeptide(L)'
;MSWSLRSRVRAQDQMVSLGGGEAEGEGQQLSLVCFISRVLPICPPHCHLKCGGPAPRPGALGWWLSGQGKEAVSQRLCSKAWWPLCLSPSVAVVSDISRFLSVFQEPHAGVIQAARQLLSDEKAPLRQKLLADLLGTVSENITAETRAEDPPWFEGLESRFRSKSGYLRYSCESRIRSYLREVTSGASLVGAEAREEYLRLVGSMQQKLQAAQYNSSYFDRGAKADRRLCTPEGWFSCQGPFDVDDCISRHSINPYSNRESRVLFSTWNLDHVIEKKRAVVPALAAAVHDAEGREVDWEYFYRLLFTLENLKLVHIACHKKTTHKLHCDPSRVYCAPVAPRRKRPARQRP
;
A
#
# COMPACT_ATOMS: atom_id res chain seq x y z
N MET A 1 -1.61 -0.88 -44.60
CA MET A 1 -2.78 -0.02 -44.88
C MET A 1 -2.77 1.12 -43.86
N SER A 2 -2.63 2.36 -44.34
CA SER A 2 -2.29 3.58 -43.58
C SER A 2 -3.44 4.58 -43.69
N TRP A 3 -3.99 5.06 -42.56
CA TRP A 3 -4.85 6.25 -42.47
C TRP A 3 -4.63 6.88 -41.07
N SER A 4 -3.77 7.90 -40.90
CA SER A 4 -3.95 9.34 -41.11
C SER A 4 -4.84 10.05 -40.06
N LEU A 5 -4.17 10.72 -39.10
CA LEU A 5 -4.71 11.75 -38.21
C LEU A 5 -4.94 13.07 -38.97
N ARG A 6 -6.10 13.73 -38.74
CA ARG A 6 -6.26 15.20 -38.83
C ARG A 6 -7.25 15.73 -37.79
N SER A 7 -6.68 16.45 -36.83
CA SER A 7 -7.04 17.75 -36.25
C SER A 7 -8.51 18.25 -36.26
N ARG A 8 -8.99 18.70 -35.09
CA ARG A 8 -9.80 19.93 -34.97
C ARG A 8 -9.70 20.58 -33.59
N VAL A 9 -9.22 21.83 -33.60
CA VAL A 9 -9.30 22.84 -32.54
C VAL A 9 -10.39 23.85 -32.95
N ARG A 10 -11.23 24.27 -31.99
CA ARG A 10 -11.99 25.55 -31.88
C ARG A 10 -12.69 25.49 -30.51
N ALA A 11 -12.27 26.24 -29.48
CA ALA A 11 -12.44 27.68 -29.24
C ALA A 11 -13.92 28.09 -29.14
N GLN A 12 -14.36 28.42 -27.92
CA GLN A 12 -15.48 29.33 -27.69
C GLN A 12 -15.36 29.98 -26.31
N ASP A 13 -15.03 31.27 -26.32
CA ASP A 13 -15.22 32.24 -25.24
C ASP A 13 -16.72 32.57 -25.10
N GLN A 14 -17.17 32.80 -23.86
CA GLN A 14 -18.14 33.86 -23.56
C GLN A 14 -18.07 34.26 -22.07
N MET A 15 -18.13 35.57 -21.86
CA MET A 15 -17.95 36.33 -20.63
C MET A 15 -19.31 36.96 -20.23
N VAL A 16 -19.39 37.54 -19.01
CA VAL A 16 -20.45 38.45 -18.45
C VAL A 16 -21.58 37.72 -17.69
N SER A 17 -22.05 38.11 -16.49
CA SER A 17 -21.57 38.92 -15.35
C SER A 17 -22.64 38.90 -14.23
N LEU A 18 -22.20 39.15 -12.99
CA LEU A 18 -22.86 39.84 -11.85
C LEU A 18 -24.01 39.21 -11.02
N GLY A 19 -23.82 39.35 -9.70
CA GLY A 19 -24.76 39.17 -8.58
C GLY A 19 -24.02 38.45 -7.44
N GLY A 20 -23.52 39.07 -6.36
CA GLY A 20 -24.08 40.10 -5.51
C GLY A 20 -24.43 39.45 -4.16
N GLY A 21 -23.63 39.67 -3.11
CA GLY A 21 -23.87 39.14 -1.76
C GLY A 21 -22.73 39.39 -0.78
N GLU A 22 -22.89 40.43 0.03
CA GLU A 22 -22.13 40.78 1.26
C GLU A 22 -22.17 39.60 2.27
N ALA A 23 -21.02 39.11 2.76
CA ALA A 23 -20.34 39.53 4.00
C ALA A 23 -21.13 39.27 5.28
N GLU A 24 -20.82 38.16 5.97
CA GLU A 24 -20.76 38.06 7.44
C GLU A 24 -20.16 36.69 7.84
N GLY A 25 -19.02 36.70 8.55
CA GLY A 25 -18.35 35.45 8.97
C GLY A 25 -16.84 35.56 9.30
N GLU A 26 -16.27 36.75 9.39
CA GLU A 26 -14.87 36.96 9.79
C GLU A 26 -14.72 36.91 11.32
N GLY A 27 -14.70 35.70 11.88
CA GLY A 27 -14.45 35.52 13.32
C GLY A 27 -13.66 34.28 13.70
N GLN A 28 -13.64 33.25 12.83
CA GLN A 28 -13.00 31.95 13.15
C GLN A 28 -11.93 31.52 12.14
N GLN A 29 -11.80 32.22 11.01
CA GLN A 29 -10.88 31.84 9.92
C GLN A 29 -9.42 32.27 10.16
N LEU A 30 -9.20 33.33 10.95
CA LEU A 30 -7.85 33.85 11.26
C LEU A 30 -7.02 32.93 12.17
N SER A 31 -7.67 32.00 12.89
CA SER A 31 -7.02 31.05 13.80
C SER A 31 -6.30 29.91 13.05
N LEU A 32 -6.86 29.46 11.92
CA LEU A 32 -6.35 28.28 11.21
C LEU A 32 -5.24 28.61 10.20
N VAL A 33 -5.31 29.79 9.56
CA VAL A 33 -4.30 30.26 8.60
C VAL A 33 -2.95 30.52 9.29
N CYS A 34 -2.95 30.93 10.57
CA CYS A 34 -1.73 31.08 11.37
C CYS A 34 -1.05 29.75 11.71
N PHE A 35 -1.76 28.62 11.68
CA PHE A 35 -1.20 27.33 12.09
C PHE A 35 -0.24 26.74 11.05
N ILE A 36 -0.50 26.97 9.76
CA ILE A 36 0.34 26.44 8.66
C ILE A 36 1.66 27.22 8.49
N SER A 37 1.75 28.44 9.01
CA SER A 37 2.96 29.29 8.90
C SER A 37 3.92 29.21 10.10
N ARG A 38 3.63 28.42 11.15
CA ARG A 38 4.42 28.37 12.40
C ARG A 38 5.21 27.08 12.61
N VAL A 39 5.74 26.50 11.55
CA VAL A 39 6.80 25.48 11.65
C VAL A 39 8.11 26.12 11.21
N LEU A 40 8.74 26.89 12.11
CA LEU A 40 10.15 27.32 12.18
C LEU A 40 10.24 28.56 13.10
N PRO A 41 11.03 28.57 14.20
CA PRO A 41 11.25 29.78 14.96
C PRO A 41 12.28 30.66 14.23
N ILE A 42 11.81 31.67 13.49
CA ILE A 42 12.62 32.82 13.12
C ILE A 42 12.57 33.80 14.30
N CYS A 43 13.68 33.99 15.00
CA CYS A 43 13.81 35.07 15.99
C CYS A 43 13.73 36.44 15.28
N PRO A 44 12.92 37.40 15.77
CA PRO A 44 12.96 38.78 15.28
C PRO A 44 14.26 39.48 15.73
N PRO A 45 14.89 40.35 14.91
CA PRO A 45 16.16 40.96 15.22
C PRO A 45 15.98 42.24 16.04
N HIS A 46 15.41 42.17 17.25
CA HIS A 46 15.50 43.29 18.22
C HIS A 46 15.31 42.79 19.66
N CYS A 47 16.41 42.30 20.24
CA CYS A 47 16.57 42.27 21.69
C CYS A 47 17.97 42.79 22.03
N HIS A 48 18.05 44.10 22.23
CA HIS A 48 19.16 44.71 22.95
C HIS A 48 19.00 44.38 24.44
N LEU A 49 19.64 43.31 24.90
CA LEU A 49 20.07 43.22 26.30
C LEU A 49 21.56 42.94 26.34
N LYS A 50 22.28 43.92 26.90
CA LYS A 50 23.71 43.93 27.17
C LYS A 50 24.05 42.78 28.13
N CYS A 51 24.75 41.77 27.65
CA CYS A 51 25.57 40.91 28.49
C CYS A 51 27.03 41.35 28.35
N GLY A 52 27.44 42.26 29.23
CA GLY A 52 28.84 42.64 29.40
C GLY A 52 29.55 41.64 30.31
N GLY A 53 30.59 41.00 29.78
CA GLY A 53 31.54 40.18 30.53
C GLY A 53 32.69 39.79 29.59
N PRO A 54 33.97 39.98 29.97
CA PRO A 54 35.08 40.00 29.02
C PRO A 54 35.50 38.59 28.57
N ALA A 55 35.90 38.49 27.31
CA ALA A 55 36.53 37.29 26.73
C ALA A 55 37.97 37.11 27.24
N PRO A 56 38.44 35.90 27.57
CA PRO A 56 39.83 35.68 27.92
C PRO A 56 40.68 35.55 26.65
N ARG A 57 41.84 36.22 26.64
CA ARG A 57 42.88 36.02 25.61
C ARG A 57 43.80 34.85 26.00
N PRO A 58 44.43 34.17 25.03
CA PRO A 58 45.23 32.97 25.27
C PRO A 58 46.69 33.31 25.59
N GLY A 59 47.27 32.52 26.51
CA GLY A 59 48.71 32.25 26.58
C GLY A 59 49.47 32.95 27.70
N ALA A 60 49.89 32.17 28.72
CA ALA A 60 51.25 32.17 29.26
C ALA A 60 51.39 31.08 30.34
N LEU A 61 52.56 30.45 30.34
CA LEU A 61 53.01 29.40 31.25
C LEU A 61 53.01 29.85 32.72
N GLY A 62 52.79 28.91 33.65
CA GLY A 62 53.01 29.17 35.07
C GLY A 62 52.67 27.99 35.97
N TRP A 63 53.73 27.35 36.46
CA TRP A 63 53.81 26.22 37.38
C TRP A 63 53.26 26.48 38.82
N TRP A 64 52.84 25.39 39.49
CA TRP A 64 52.72 25.18 40.96
C TRP A 64 51.54 25.84 41.71
N LEU A 65 51.00 25.36 42.84
CA LEU A 65 50.84 24.09 43.57
C LEU A 65 50.01 24.47 44.83
N SER A 66 49.20 23.55 45.38
CA SER A 66 48.52 23.64 46.70
C SER A 66 47.36 24.67 46.82
N GLY A 67 46.31 24.50 47.62
CA GLY A 67 45.97 23.57 48.68
C GLY A 67 44.52 23.83 49.15
N GLN A 68 44.10 23.04 50.13
CA GLN A 68 42.75 22.78 50.63
C GLN A 68 41.97 23.96 51.27
N GLY A 69 40.64 23.79 51.40
CA GLY A 69 39.77 24.47 52.40
C GLY A 69 38.37 24.75 51.85
N LYS A 70 37.38 23.85 51.94
CA LYS A 70 36.38 23.73 53.03
C LYS A 70 35.91 25.08 53.60
N GLU A 71 34.65 25.45 53.34
CA GLU A 71 33.62 25.56 54.38
C GLU A 71 32.22 25.74 53.80
N ALA A 72 31.26 25.09 54.47
CA ALA A 72 29.84 25.07 54.18
C ALA A 72 29.15 26.26 54.84
N VAL A 73 27.93 26.56 54.38
CA VAL A 73 26.71 26.72 55.19
C VAL A 73 25.72 27.60 54.42
N SER A 74 24.59 27.00 54.08
CA SER A 74 23.25 27.54 54.33
C SER A 74 22.28 26.93 53.32
N GLN A 75 21.81 25.73 53.66
CA GLN A 75 20.54 25.23 53.17
C GLN A 75 19.45 26.25 53.54
N ARG A 76 18.91 26.95 52.53
CA ARG A 76 17.54 27.44 52.58
C ARG A 76 16.73 26.66 51.58
N LEU A 77 15.90 25.81 52.16
CA LEU A 77 14.68 25.24 51.60
C LEU A 77 13.94 26.33 50.81
N CYS A 78 13.93 26.17 49.49
CA CYS A 78 12.89 26.76 48.65
C CYS A 78 12.16 25.60 47.96
N SER A 79 11.12 25.16 48.66
CA SER A 79 9.79 24.89 48.13
C SER A 79 9.73 24.15 46.79
N LYS A 80 9.37 22.87 46.92
CA LYS A 80 8.61 22.10 45.93
C LYS A 80 7.37 22.89 45.50
N ALA A 81 7.49 23.69 44.45
CA ALA A 81 6.34 24.23 43.73
C ALA A 81 6.86 24.71 42.38
N TRP A 82 6.32 24.12 41.32
CA TRP A 82 6.42 24.55 39.91
C TRP A 82 7.64 24.01 39.18
N TRP A 83 7.63 22.69 38.96
CA TRP A 83 8.09 22.17 37.67
C TRP A 83 6.98 22.49 36.67
N PRO A 84 7.14 23.42 35.70
CA PRO A 84 6.41 23.24 34.47
C PRO A 84 6.89 21.92 33.90
N LEU A 85 5.95 21.08 33.47
CA LEU A 85 6.21 20.00 32.53
C LEU A 85 6.79 20.62 31.26
N CYS A 86 8.10 20.90 31.26
CA CYS A 86 8.87 21.07 30.04
C CYS A 86 8.90 19.69 29.40
N LEU A 87 7.85 19.38 28.63
CA LEU A 87 7.89 18.32 27.65
C LEU A 87 9.20 18.49 26.89
N SER A 88 10.02 17.43 26.83
CA SER A 88 11.25 17.49 26.06
C SER A 88 10.92 17.90 24.62
N PRO A 89 11.83 18.57 23.88
CA PRO A 89 11.56 19.02 22.51
C PRO A 89 11.01 17.90 21.60
N SER A 90 11.43 16.66 21.84
CA SER A 90 10.90 15.46 21.18
C SER A 90 9.42 15.18 21.47
N VAL A 91 8.96 15.34 22.71
CA VAL A 91 7.56 15.06 23.08
C VAL A 91 6.63 16.19 22.59
N ALA A 92 7.10 17.43 22.55
CA ALA A 92 6.36 18.54 21.94
C ALA A 92 6.12 18.30 20.43
N VAL A 93 7.16 17.92 19.68
CA VAL A 93 7.05 17.63 18.24
C VAL A 93 6.12 16.43 17.96
N VAL A 94 6.17 15.39 18.78
CA VAL A 94 5.25 14.25 18.66
C VAL A 94 3.79 14.69 18.86
N SER A 95 3.54 15.58 19.82
CA SER A 95 2.19 16.12 20.07
C SER A 95 1.66 16.97 18.92
N ASP A 96 2.54 17.72 18.23
CA ASP A 96 2.17 18.52 17.06
C ASP A 96 1.82 17.64 15.85
N ILE A 97 2.53 16.53 15.65
CA ILE A 97 2.21 15.57 14.59
C ILE A 97 0.86 14.90 14.86
N SER A 98 0.57 14.47 16.09
CA SER A 98 -0.73 13.90 16.43
C SER A 98 -1.87 14.89 16.16
N ARG A 99 -1.68 16.15 16.53
CA ARG A 99 -2.64 17.21 16.23
C ARG A 99 -2.80 17.43 14.72
N PHE A 100 -1.70 17.48 13.97
CA PHE A 100 -1.75 17.58 12.51
C PHE A 100 -2.55 16.43 11.88
N LEU A 101 -2.25 15.18 12.26
CA LEU A 101 -2.94 14.00 11.72
C LEU A 101 -4.44 13.98 12.05
N SER A 102 -4.84 14.46 13.23
CA SER A 102 -6.27 14.53 13.60
C SER A 102 -7.11 15.41 12.68
N VAL A 103 -6.53 16.45 12.06
CA VAL A 103 -7.23 17.34 11.12
C VAL A 103 -7.63 16.62 9.82
N PHE A 104 -6.95 15.53 9.49
CA PHE A 104 -7.16 14.78 8.25
C PHE A 104 -7.95 13.48 8.43
N GLN A 105 -8.29 13.12 9.66
CA GLN A 105 -9.18 11.96 9.91
C GLN A 105 -10.60 12.23 9.43
N GLU A 106 -11.06 13.48 9.50
CA GLU A 106 -12.33 13.94 8.97
C GLU A 106 -12.03 15.09 7.99
N PRO A 107 -11.96 14.84 6.66
CA PRO A 107 -11.61 15.87 5.69
C PRO A 107 -12.59 17.03 5.73
N HIS A 108 -12.24 18.10 6.43
CA HIS A 108 -13.01 19.33 6.39
C HIS A 108 -12.81 19.99 5.03
N ALA A 109 -13.92 20.32 4.33
CA ALA A 109 -13.88 20.98 3.03
C ALA A 109 -12.97 22.23 3.01
N GLY A 110 -12.91 22.96 4.13
CA GLY A 110 -12.03 24.10 4.31
C GLY A 110 -10.53 23.77 4.24
N VAL A 111 -10.11 22.60 4.70
CA VAL A 111 -8.70 22.14 4.65
C VAL A 111 -8.31 21.80 3.21
N ILE A 112 -9.19 21.14 2.46
CA ILE A 112 -8.99 20.84 1.04
C ILE A 112 -8.86 22.15 0.25
N GLN A 113 -9.75 23.11 0.50
CA GLN A 113 -9.71 24.42 -0.16
C GLN A 113 -8.42 25.18 0.17
N ALA A 114 -8.03 25.24 1.45
CA ALA A 114 -6.80 25.90 1.86
C ALA A 114 -5.56 25.24 1.24
N ALA A 115 -5.49 23.91 1.20
CA ALA A 115 -4.37 23.19 0.59
C ALA A 115 -4.31 23.42 -0.93
N ARG A 116 -5.44 23.54 -1.64
CA ARG A 116 -5.48 23.90 -3.07
C ARG A 116 -4.98 25.32 -3.32
N GLN A 117 -5.38 26.28 -2.48
CA GLN A 117 -4.91 27.67 -2.57
C GLN A 117 -3.39 27.73 -2.35
N LEU A 118 -2.90 27.10 -1.26
CA LEU A 118 -1.46 27.03 -0.98
C LEU A 118 -0.68 26.38 -2.12
N LEU A 119 -1.19 25.29 -2.70
CA LEU A 119 -0.51 24.61 -3.81
C LEU A 119 -0.42 25.49 -5.07
N SER A 120 -1.40 26.37 -5.30
CA SER A 120 -1.46 27.20 -6.50
C SER A 120 -0.35 28.26 -6.54
N ASP A 121 0.04 28.77 -5.37
CA ASP A 121 1.07 29.82 -5.23
C ASP A 121 2.45 29.27 -4.80
N GLU A 122 2.52 28.01 -4.36
CA GLU A 122 3.75 27.39 -3.87
C GLU A 122 4.76 27.18 -5.01
N LYS A 123 6.03 27.53 -4.78
CA LYS A 123 7.11 27.40 -5.78
C LYS A 123 8.17 26.38 -5.38
N ALA A 124 8.29 26.05 -4.10
CA ALA A 124 9.28 25.10 -3.63
C ALA A 124 8.85 23.66 -4.00
N PRO A 125 9.65 22.91 -4.78
CA PRO A 125 9.22 21.60 -5.31
C PRO A 125 8.82 20.59 -4.23
N LEU A 126 9.55 20.55 -3.11
CA LEU A 126 9.22 19.65 -2.00
C LEU A 126 7.88 20.01 -1.33
N ARG A 127 7.58 21.30 -1.21
CA ARG A 127 6.32 21.76 -0.60
C ARG A 127 5.14 21.52 -1.54
N GLN A 128 5.31 21.76 -2.84
CA GLN A 128 4.33 21.37 -3.86
C GLN A 128 4.02 19.87 -3.80
N LYS A 129 5.07 19.04 -3.74
CA LYS A 129 4.95 17.58 -3.64
C LYS A 129 4.13 17.16 -2.41
N LEU A 130 4.49 17.68 -1.22
CA LEU A 130 3.77 17.39 0.02
C LEU A 130 2.31 17.84 -0.03
N LEU A 131 2.02 19.03 -0.54
CA LEU A 131 0.66 19.55 -0.68
C LEU A 131 -0.16 18.73 -1.69
N ALA A 132 0.44 18.33 -2.81
CA ALA A 132 -0.22 17.49 -3.80
C ALA A 132 -0.50 16.09 -3.26
N ASP A 133 0.47 15.46 -2.60
CA ASP A 133 0.31 14.13 -1.98
C ASP A 133 -0.75 14.18 -0.87
N LEU A 134 -0.78 15.26 -0.08
CA LEU A 134 -1.82 15.50 0.91
C LEU A 134 -3.20 15.64 0.26
N LEU A 135 -3.33 16.50 -0.75
CA LEU A 135 -4.59 16.70 -1.48
C LEU A 135 -5.11 15.42 -2.13
N GLY A 136 -4.22 14.59 -2.68
CA GLY A 136 -4.55 13.27 -3.21
C GLY A 136 -5.10 12.32 -2.14
N THR A 137 -4.64 12.46 -0.90
CA THR A 137 -5.14 11.68 0.24
C THR A 137 -6.50 12.18 0.74
N VAL A 138 -6.67 13.50 0.88
CA VAL A 138 -7.87 14.08 1.51
C VAL A 138 -9.04 14.30 0.54
N SER A 139 -8.77 14.35 -0.77
CA SER A 139 -9.82 14.49 -1.81
C SER A 139 -10.37 13.12 -2.24
N GLU A 140 -10.50 12.19 -1.31
CA GLU A 140 -11.01 10.85 -1.58
C GLU A 140 -12.54 10.76 -1.48
N ASN A 141 -13.09 9.74 -2.12
CA ASN A 141 -14.50 9.39 -2.02
C ASN A 141 -14.65 7.86 -1.88
N ILE A 142 -14.04 7.29 -0.83
CA ILE A 142 -14.02 5.84 -0.61
C ILE A 142 -15.44 5.27 -0.53
N THR A 143 -16.36 5.95 0.15
CA THR A 143 -17.70 5.42 0.44
C THR A 143 -18.55 5.24 -0.81
N ALA A 144 -18.38 6.09 -1.82
CA ALA A 144 -19.03 5.91 -3.12
C ALA A 144 -18.61 4.59 -3.77
N GLU A 145 -19.58 3.85 -4.31
CA GLU A 145 -19.38 2.54 -4.93
C GLU A 145 -19.75 2.57 -6.41
N THR A 146 -20.73 3.37 -6.81
CA THR A 146 -21.25 3.36 -8.18
C THR A 146 -20.65 4.47 -9.05
N ARG A 147 -20.70 4.28 -10.38
CA ARG A 147 -20.29 5.30 -11.35
C ARG A 147 -21.12 6.58 -11.27
N ALA A 148 -22.38 6.49 -10.82
CA ALA A 148 -23.23 7.66 -10.64
C ALA A 148 -22.79 8.50 -9.42
N GLU A 149 -22.37 7.83 -8.35
CA GLU A 149 -21.90 8.48 -7.11
C GLU A 149 -20.51 9.11 -7.23
N ASP A 150 -19.63 8.51 -8.03
CA ASP A 150 -18.25 8.99 -8.21
C ASP A 150 -17.76 8.86 -9.67
N PRO A 151 -18.30 9.64 -10.62
CA PRO A 151 -17.89 9.59 -12.02
C PRO A 151 -16.38 9.79 -12.26
N PRO A 152 -15.69 10.74 -11.58
CA PRO A 152 -14.26 10.95 -11.75
C PRO A 152 -13.41 9.70 -11.50
N TRP A 153 -13.80 8.87 -10.53
CA TRP A 153 -13.11 7.60 -10.31
C TRP A 153 -13.12 6.75 -11.57
N PHE A 154 -14.22 6.68 -12.34
CA PHE A 154 -14.38 5.81 -13.52
C PHE A 154 -13.79 6.36 -14.83
N GLU A 155 -13.19 7.54 -14.82
CA GLU A 155 -12.59 8.13 -16.03
C GLU A 155 -11.53 7.19 -16.63
N GLY A 156 -11.60 7.01 -17.95
CA GLY A 156 -10.74 6.09 -18.71
C GLY A 156 -11.17 4.62 -18.68
N LEU A 157 -12.23 4.25 -17.97
CA LEU A 157 -12.79 2.89 -18.01
C LEU A 157 -13.94 2.76 -18.99
N GLU A 158 -14.04 1.57 -19.60
CA GLU A 158 -15.18 1.17 -20.43
C GLU A 158 -16.52 1.38 -19.71
N SER A 159 -17.56 1.73 -20.45
CA SER A 159 -18.90 2.04 -19.93
C SER A 159 -19.58 0.86 -19.20
N ARG A 160 -19.14 -0.38 -19.44
CA ARG A 160 -19.65 -1.57 -18.75
C ARG A 160 -19.39 -1.56 -17.24
N PHE A 161 -18.35 -0.86 -16.78
CA PHE A 161 -17.99 -0.83 -15.35
C PHE A 161 -18.86 0.18 -14.60
N ARG A 162 -19.87 -0.33 -13.90
CA ARG A 162 -20.86 0.47 -13.14
C ARG A 162 -20.53 0.62 -11.65
N SER A 163 -19.67 -0.23 -11.09
CA SER A 163 -19.24 -0.16 -9.70
C SER A 163 -17.73 -0.35 -9.53
N LYS A 164 -17.17 0.20 -8.46
CA LYS A 164 -15.74 0.14 -8.14
C LYS A 164 -15.32 -1.31 -7.87
N SER A 165 -16.10 -2.03 -7.08
CA SER A 165 -15.88 -3.45 -6.77
C SER A 165 -16.00 -4.32 -8.02
N GLY A 166 -16.92 -4.00 -8.94
CA GLY A 166 -17.05 -4.69 -10.22
C GLY A 166 -15.79 -4.58 -11.09
N TYR A 167 -15.20 -3.39 -11.15
CA TYR A 167 -13.93 -3.20 -11.85
C TYR A 167 -12.76 -3.91 -11.15
N LEU A 168 -12.67 -3.83 -9.82
CA LEU A 168 -11.56 -4.45 -9.09
C LEU A 168 -11.62 -5.99 -9.10
N ARG A 169 -12.82 -6.57 -9.07
CA ARG A 169 -13.04 -7.99 -9.39
C ARG A 169 -12.48 -8.34 -10.75
N TYR A 170 -12.88 -7.61 -11.80
CA TYR A 170 -12.37 -7.81 -13.16
C TYR A 170 -10.84 -7.67 -13.25
N SER A 171 -10.25 -6.71 -12.53
CA SER A 171 -8.80 -6.50 -12.47
C SER A 171 -8.09 -7.71 -11.86
N CYS A 172 -8.61 -8.26 -10.75
CA CYS A 172 -8.10 -9.48 -10.14
C CYS A 172 -8.19 -10.68 -11.10
N GLU A 173 -9.38 -10.91 -11.66
CA GLU A 173 -9.60 -12.01 -12.61
C GLU A 173 -8.64 -11.93 -13.80
N SER A 174 -8.38 -10.72 -14.30
CA SER A 174 -7.47 -10.50 -15.43
C SER A 174 -6.04 -10.94 -15.12
N ARG A 175 -5.56 -10.70 -13.88
CA ARG A 175 -4.24 -11.17 -13.41
C ARG A 175 -4.19 -12.69 -13.35
N ILE A 176 -5.17 -13.31 -12.70
CA ILE A 176 -5.25 -14.77 -12.56
C ILE A 176 -5.41 -15.47 -13.93
N ARG A 177 -6.22 -14.90 -14.83
CA ARG A 177 -6.33 -15.39 -16.22
C ARG A 177 -4.99 -15.29 -16.97
N SER A 178 -4.19 -14.26 -16.71
CA SER A 178 -2.84 -14.18 -17.28
C SER A 178 -1.95 -15.32 -16.80
N TYR A 179 -2.03 -15.65 -15.51
CA TYR A 179 -1.28 -16.77 -14.96
C TYR A 179 -1.71 -18.08 -15.62
N LEU A 180 -3.01 -18.30 -15.81
CA LEU A 180 -3.51 -19.48 -16.51
C LEU A 180 -2.99 -19.54 -17.96
N ARG A 181 -3.03 -18.44 -18.71
CA ARG A 181 -2.47 -18.39 -20.08
C ARG A 181 -1.00 -18.79 -20.10
N GLU A 182 -0.21 -18.29 -19.16
CA GLU A 182 1.21 -18.62 -19.06
C GLU A 182 1.44 -20.09 -18.69
N VAL A 183 0.62 -20.66 -17.81
CA VAL A 183 0.65 -22.09 -17.48
C VAL A 183 0.27 -22.93 -18.70
N THR A 184 -0.74 -22.53 -19.47
CA THR A 184 -1.10 -23.19 -20.73
C THR A 184 0.05 -23.15 -21.74
N SER A 185 0.76 -22.01 -21.86
CA SER A 185 1.96 -21.91 -22.69
C SER A 185 3.09 -22.84 -22.24
N GLY A 186 3.12 -23.23 -20.97
CA GLY A 186 4.05 -24.23 -20.43
C GLY A 186 3.97 -25.61 -21.10
N ALA A 187 2.91 -25.91 -21.85
CA ALA A 187 2.82 -27.13 -22.66
C ALA A 187 3.96 -27.27 -23.69
N SER A 188 4.65 -26.17 -24.05
CA SER A 188 5.84 -26.23 -24.91
C SER A 188 7.08 -26.81 -24.24
N LEU A 189 7.07 -26.95 -22.90
CA LEU A 189 8.15 -27.57 -22.13
C LEU A 189 8.03 -29.09 -22.08
N VAL A 190 6.92 -29.64 -22.55
CA VAL A 190 6.59 -31.07 -22.47
C VAL A 190 6.77 -31.71 -23.85
N GLY A 191 7.32 -32.92 -23.89
CA GLY A 191 7.41 -33.73 -25.11
C GLY A 191 6.02 -34.05 -25.70
N ALA A 192 5.99 -34.45 -26.97
CA ALA A 192 4.73 -34.70 -27.68
C ALA A 192 3.81 -35.72 -26.97
N GLU A 193 4.40 -36.76 -26.38
CA GLU A 193 3.70 -37.86 -25.71
C GLU A 193 2.99 -37.42 -24.41
N ALA A 194 3.59 -36.50 -23.66
CA ALA A 194 3.07 -36.04 -22.36
C ALA A 194 2.24 -34.74 -22.47
N ARG A 195 2.17 -34.13 -23.66
CA ARG A 195 1.51 -32.83 -23.87
C ARG A 195 0.00 -32.87 -23.66
N GLU A 196 -0.65 -33.95 -24.08
CA GLU A 196 -2.10 -34.13 -23.89
C GLU A 196 -2.44 -34.17 -22.40
N GLU A 197 -1.69 -34.97 -21.63
CA GLU A 197 -1.89 -35.09 -20.18
C GLU A 197 -1.66 -33.76 -19.46
N TYR A 198 -0.60 -33.02 -19.82
CA TYR A 198 -0.36 -31.68 -19.28
C TYR A 198 -1.57 -30.76 -19.53
N LEU A 199 -2.08 -30.71 -20.75
CA LEU A 199 -3.25 -29.88 -21.09
C LEU A 199 -4.52 -30.35 -20.40
N ARG A 200 -4.68 -31.66 -20.17
CA ARG A 200 -5.78 -32.21 -19.37
C ARG A 200 -5.75 -31.68 -17.95
N LEU A 201 -4.59 -31.73 -17.28
CA LEU A 201 -4.42 -31.20 -15.92
C LEU A 201 -4.67 -29.68 -15.87
N VAL A 202 -4.15 -28.92 -16.84
CA VAL A 202 -4.43 -27.48 -16.96
C VAL A 202 -5.93 -27.22 -17.18
N GLY A 203 -6.61 -28.07 -17.94
CA GLY A 203 -8.07 -28.04 -18.11
C GLY A 203 -8.81 -28.22 -16.78
N SER A 204 -8.40 -29.18 -15.95
CA SER A 204 -8.96 -29.37 -14.60
C SER A 204 -8.74 -28.14 -13.71
N MET A 205 -7.54 -27.54 -13.75
CA MET A 205 -7.26 -26.28 -13.03
C MET A 205 -8.14 -25.14 -13.52
N GLN A 206 -8.35 -25.02 -14.84
CA GLN A 206 -9.21 -24.00 -15.44
C GLN A 206 -10.66 -24.16 -14.98
N GLN A 207 -11.21 -25.37 -14.97
CA GLN A 207 -12.57 -25.63 -14.49
C GLN A 207 -12.71 -25.23 -13.01
N LYS A 208 -11.74 -25.59 -12.17
CA LYS A 208 -11.71 -25.19 -10.75
C LYS A 208 -11.62 -23.67 -10.60
N LEU A 209 -10.80 -22.99 -11.42
CA LEU A 209 -10.73 -21.52 -11.44
C LEU A 209 -12.05 -20.88 -11.86
N GLN A 210 -12.72 -21.40 -12.88
CA GLN A 210 -14.02 -20.90 -13.34
C GLN A 210 -15.07 -21.02 -12.23
N ALA A 211 -15.13 -22.17 -11.55
CA ALA A 211 -15.99 -22.36 -10.38
C ALA A 211 -15.68 -21.39 -9.24
N ALA A 212 -14.40 -21.04 -9.06
CA ALA A 212 -13.94 -20.04 -8.09
C ALA A 212 -14.01 -18.59 -8.60
N GLN A 213 -14.58 -18.34 -9.78
CA GLN A 213 -14.65 -17.02 -10.44
C GLN A 213 -13.27 -16.35 -10.58
N TYR A 214 -12.24 -17.12 -10.90
CA TYR A 214 -10.85 -16.69 -11.02
C TYR A 214 -10.35 -15.89 -9.80
N ASN A 215 -10.86 -16.25 -8.62
CA ASN A 215 -10.55 -15.60 -7.35
C ASN A 215 -10.78 -14.08 -7.35
N SER A 216 -11.77 -13.62 -8.12
CA SER A 216 -12.13 -12.19 -8.23
C SER A 216 -12.34 -11.51 -6.88
N SER A 217 -12.80 -12.27 -5.89
CA SER A 217 -13.06 -11.82 -4.52
C SER A 217 -11.85 -11.22 -3.81
N TYR A 218 -10.62 -11.57 -4.20
CA TYR A 218 -9.42 -11.05 -3.54
C TYR A 218 -9.38 -9.52 -3.55
N PHE A 219 -9.89 -8.87 -4.59
CA PHE A 219 -9.89 -7.40 -4.69
C PHE A 219 -11.27 -6.76 -4.44
N ASP A 220 -12.25 -7.53 -3.98
CA ASP A 220 -13.60 -7.02 -3.71
C ASP A 220 -13.80 -6.75 -2.21
N ARG A 221 -13.90 -5.49 -1.83
CA ARG A 221 -14.18 -5.09 -0.45
C ARG A 221 -15.53 -5.60 0.08
N GLY A 222 -16.51 -5.86 -0.79
CA GLY A 222 -17.80 -6.43 -0.43
C GLY A 222 -17.81 -7.96 -0.29
N ALA A 223 -16.71 -8.64 -0.64
CA ALA A 223 -16.61 -10.08 -0.46
C ALA A 223 -16.43 -10.47 1.02
N LYS A 224 -16.62 -11.76 1.31
CA LYS A 224 -16.41 -12.32 2.65
C LYS A 224 -14.97 -12.09 3.12
N ALA A 225 -14.79 -11.88 4.43
CA ALA A 225 -13.50 -11.52 5.02
C ALA A 225 -12.39 -12.55 4.75
N ASP A 226 -12.71 -13.84 4.71
CA ASP A 226 -11.80 -14.94 4.38
C ASP A 226 -11.43 -15.02 2.89
N ARG A 227 -12.07 -14.21 2.04
CA ARG A 227 -11.93 -14.25 0.57
C ARG A 227 -11.42 -12.96 -0.05
N ARG A 228 -11.29 -11.87 0.72
CA ARG A 228 -10.77 -10.57 0.27
C ARG A 228 -9.42 -10.27 0.90
N LEU A 229 -8.58 -9.53 0.18
CA LEU A 229 -7.26 -9.06 0.66
C LEU A 229 -7.31 -7.66 1.29
N CYS A 230 -8.48 -7.04 1.31
CA CYS A 230 -8.67 -5.71 1.87
C CYS A 230 -9.64 -5.69 3.05
N THR A 231 -9.64 -4.58 3.78
CA THR A 231 -10.68 -4.27 4.77
C THR A 231 -12.05 -4.05 4.08
N PRO A 232 -13.18 -4.01 4.82
CA PRO A 232 -14.49 -3.67 4.23
C PRO A 232 -14.52 -2.33 3.49
N GLU A 233 -13.65 -1.40 3.86
CA GLU A 233 -13.53 -0.07 3.25
C GLU A 233 -12.66 -0.09 1.99
N GLY A 234 -11.92 -1.19 1.75
CA GLY A 234 -11.07 -1.36 0.57
C GLY A 234 -9.58 -1.08 0.79
N TRP A 235 -9.10 -1.02 2.04
CA TRP A 235 -7.68 -0.85 2.32
C TRP A 235 -6.91 -2.16 2.13
N PHE A 236 -5.93 -2.15 1.21
CA PHE A 236 -4.98 -3.23 1.01
C PHE A 236 -3.67 -2.91 1.73
N SER A 237 -3.08 -3.93 2.35
CA SER A 237 -1.77 -3.84 2.98
C SER A 237 -0.77 -4.71 2.24
N CYS A 238 0.43 -4.19 2.03
CA CYS A 238 1.52 -4.97 1.45
C CYS A 238 1.94 -6.08 2.41
N GLN A 239 2.04 -7.30 1.88
CA GLN A 239 2.46 -8.49 2.65
C GLN A 239 3.99 -8.63 2.74
N GLY A 240 4.75 -7.64 2.26
CA GLY A 240 6.21 -7.68 2.20
C GLY A 240 6.76 -8.59 1.10
N PRO A 241 8.07 -8.51 0.80
CA PRO A 241 8.70 -9.39 -0.19
C PRO A 241 8.52 -10.88 0.16
N PHE A 242 8.82 -11.75 -0.81
CA PHE A 242 8.62 -13.20 -0.69
C PHE A 242 9.39 -13.85 0.48
N ASP A 243 10.50 -13.24 0.93
CA ASP A 243 11.45 -13.75 1.90
C ASP A 243 11.31 -13.14 3.31
N VAL A 244 10.25 -12.38 3.57
CA VAL A 244 9.94 -11.82 4.89
C VAL A 244 8.45 -11.96 5.18
N ASP A 245 8.05 -11.95 6.44
CA ASP A 245 6.64 -12.12 6.80
C ASP A 245 5.81 -10.85 6.55
N ASP A 246 6.39 -9.67 6.79
CA ASP A 246 5.67 -8.40 6.77
C ASP A 246 6.38 -7.29 5.97
N CYS A 247 5.59 -6.31 5.51
CA CYS A 247 6.13 -5.11 4.89
C CYS A 247 6.68 -4.12 5.92
N ILE A 248 8.01 -4.00 6.01
CA ILE A 248 8.71 -3.06 6.90
C ILE A 248 8.24 -1.61 6.67
N SER A 249 8.05 -1.21 5.42
CA SER A 249 7.60 0.14 5.05
C SER A 249 6.10 0.37 5.25
N ARG A 250 5.34 -0.65 5.67
CA ARG A 250 3.88 -0.60 5.89
C ARG A 250 3.11 0.02 4.71
N HIS A 251 3.51 -0.31 3.48
CA HIS A 251 2.81 0.18 2.30
C HIS A 251 1.34 -0.23 2.35
N SER A 252 0.45 0.72 2.17
CA SER A 252 -0.98 0.52 2.06
C SER A 252 -1.54 1.33 0.89
N ILE A 253 -2.72 0.92 0.42
CA ILE A 253 -3.43 1.64 -0.65
C ILE A 253 -4.92 1.33 -0.55
N ASN A 254 -5.74 2.32 -0.89
CA ASN A 254 -7.16 2.11 -1.13
C ASN A 254 -7.50 2.44 -2.60
N PRO A 255 -7.57 1.45 -3.51
CA PRO A 255 -7.91 1.71 -4.91
C PRO A 255 -9.35 2.18 -5.10
N TYR A 256 -10.19 2.15 -4.07
CA TYR A 256 -11.55 2.69 -4.10
C TYR A 256 -11.60 4.19 -3.82
N SER A 257 -10.52 4.81 -3.32
CA SER A 257 -10.53 6.20 -2.87
C SER A 257 -10.69 7.20 -4.01
N ASN A 258 -9.86 7.08 -5.04
CA ASN A 258 -9.80 8.00 -6.17
C ASN A 258 -9.18 7.34 -7.42
N ARG A 259 -9.24 8.05 -8.55
CA ARG A 259 -8.73 7.59 -9.85
C ARG A 259 -7.24 7.24 -9.82
N GLU A 260 -6.42 8.07 -9.16
CA GLU A 260 -4.98 7.88 -9.11
C GLU A 260 -4.60 6.63 -8.32
N SER A 261 -5.21 6.43 -7.15
CA SER A 261 -5.03 5.23 -6.33
C SER A 261 -5.43 3.96 -7.07
N ARG A 262 -6.53 4.01 -7.84
CA ARG A 262 -6.92 2.90 -8.73
C ARG A 262 -5.84 2.60 -9.77
N VAL A 263 -5.27 3.63 -10.40
CA VAL A 263 -4.21 3.47 -11.40
C VAL A 263 -2.93 2.94 -10.75
N LEU A 264 -2.51 3.49 -9.61
CA LEU A 264 -1.33 3.05 -8.86
C LEU A 264 -1.44 1.59 -8.42
N PHE A 265 -2.64 1.12 -8.08
CA PHE A 265 -2.87 -0.30 -7.74
C PHE A 265 -2.56 -1.27 -8.89
N SER A 266 -2.50 -0.80 -10.15
CA SER A 266 -2.00 -1.61 -11.27
C SER A 266 -0.51 -1.98 -11.14
N THR A 267 0.26 -1.19 -10.38
CA THR A 267 1.68 -1.46 -10.11
C THR A 267 1.92 -2.45 -8.98
N TRP A 268 0.89 -2.69 -8.15
CA TRP A 268 0.92 -3.71 -7.10
C TRP A 268 0.82 -5.10 -7.71
N ASN A 269 1.61 -6.05 -7.20
CA ASN A 269 1.72 -7.39 -7.77
C ASN A 269 1.12 -8.45 -6.85
N LEU A 270 0.53 -9.48 -7.44
CA LEU A 270 0.31 -10.77 -6.75
C LEU A 270 1.52 -11.64 -7.07
N ASP A 271 2.55 -11.51 -6.24
CA ASP A 271 3.85 -12.14 -6.43
C ASP A 271 3.84 -13.59 -5.95
N HIS A 272 4.43 -14.49 -6.73
CA HIS A 272 4.50 -15.91 -6.42
C HIS A 272 5.70 -16.18 -5.52
N VAL A 273 5.48 -16.65 -4.29
CA VAL A 273 6.57 -16.98 -3.35
C VAL A 273 7.48 -18.07 -3.95
N ILE A 274 6.91 -19.20 -4.34
CA ILE A 274 7.55 -20.17 -5.25
C ILE A 274 7.25 -19.72 -6.68
N GLU A 275 8.30 -19.28 -7.39
CA GLU A 275 8.18 -18.63 -8.70
C GLU A 275 7.43 -19.49 -9.73
N LYS A 276 6.33 -18.96 -10.26
CA LYS A 276 5.52 -19.64 -11.29
C LYS A 276 6.34 -20.10 -12.50
N LYS A 277 7.05 -19.19 -13.17
CA LYS A 277 7.77 -19.49 -14.42
C LYS A 277 9.07 -20.27 -14.22
N ARG A 278 9.76 -20.04 -13.10
CA ARG A 278 11.08 -20.62 -12.85
C ARG A 278 11.03 -21.94 -12.09
N ALA A 279 9.98 -22.18 -11.29
CA ALA A 279 9.87 -23.38 -10.46
C ALA A 279 8.57 -24.15 -10.72
N VAL A 280 7.41 -23.53 -10.56
CA VAL A 280 6.13 -24.27 -10.52
C VAL A 280 5.76 -24.90 -11.87
N VAL A 281 5.81 -24.13 -12.96
CA VAL A 281 5.47 -24.61 -14.31
C VAL A 281 6.48 -25.65 -14.81
N PRO A 282 7.80 -25.45 -14.71
CA PRO A 282 8.77 -26.49 -15.03
C PRO A 282 8.60 -27.77 -14.19
N ALA A 283 8.29 -27.64 -12.88
CA ALA A 283 8.05 -28.79 -12.02
C ALA A 283 6.79 -29.58 -12.43
N LEU A 284 5.72 -28.90 -12.83
CA LEU A 284 4.52 -29.55 -13.37
C LEU A 284 4.85 -30.30 -14.67
N ALA A 285 5.60 -29.66 -15.58
CA ALA A 285 6.00 -30.27 -16.85
C ALA A 285 6.85 -31.54 -16.62
N ALA A 286 7.84 -31.47 -15.73
CA ALA A 286 8.66 -32.61 -15.34
C ALA A 286 7.83 -33.71 -14.67
N ALA A 287 6.91 -33.35 -13.76
CA ALA A 287 6.07 -34.31 -13.07
C ALA A 287 5.19 -35.14 -14.01
N VAL A 288 4.66 -34.53 -15.07
CA VAL A 288 3.87 -35.21 -16.10
C VAL A 288 4.75 -36.13 -16.94
N HIS A 289 5.97 -35.70 -17.30
CA HIS A 289 6.91 -36.52 -18.05
C HIS A 289 7.39 -37.74 -17.23
N ASP A 290 7.75 -37.54 -15.97
CA ASP A 290 8.37 -38.54 -15.09
C ASP A 290 7.32 -39.33 -14.27
N ALA A 291 6.05 -39.28 -14.66
CA ALA A 291 4.95 -39.83 -13.88
C ALA A 291 5.13 -41.34 -13.62
N GLU A 292 5.63 -42.11 -14.60
CA GLU A 292 5.87 -43.56 -14.49
C GLU A 292 4.67 -44.34 -13.88
N GLY A 293 3.45 -43.93 -14.24
CA GLY A 293 2.20 -44.53 -13.73
C GLY A 293 1.69 -43.93 -12.41
N ARG A 294 2.40 -42.97 -11.81
CA ARG A 294 1.90 -42.17 -10.68
C ARG A 294 0.96 -41.07 -11.18
N GLU A 295 -0.06 -40.76 -10.39
CA GLU A 295 -0.97 -39.65 -10.67
C GLU A 295 -0.39 -38.34 -10.13
N VAL A 296 -0.31 -37.31 -10.97
CA VAL A 296 0.15 -35.97 -10.56
C VAL A 296 -0.92 -35.29 -9.70
N ASP A 297 -0.54 -34.77 -8.54
CA ASP A 297 -1.42 -33.96 -7.69
C ASP A 297 -1.54 -32.55 -8.28
N TRP A 298 -2.41 -32.40 -9.27
CA TRP A 298 -2.67 -31.11 -9.91
C TRP A 298 -3.28 -30.08 -8.94
N GLU A 299 -3.90 -30.51 -7.83
CA GLU A 299 -4.44 -29.58 -6.83
C GLU A 299 -3.34 -28.91 -6.02
N TYR A 300 -2.21 -29.58 -5.83
CA TYR A 300 -1.00 -28.95 -5.31
C TYR A 300 -0.51 -27.81 -6.20
N PHE A 301 -0.36 -28.07 -7.50
CA PHE A 301 0.05 -27.04 -8.45
C PHE A 301 -1.00 -25.91 -8.58
N TYR A 302 -2.29 -26.23 -8.55
CA TYR A 302 -3.36 -25.22 -8.52
C TYR A 302 -3.19 -24.23 -7.36
N ARG A 303 -2.92 -24.73 -6.15
CA ARG A 303 -2.72 -23.89 -4.96
C ARG A 303 -1.51 -22.98 -5.11
N LEU A 304 -0.41 -23.52 -5.64
CA LEU A 304 0.79 -22.73 -5.93
C LEU A 304 0.59 -21.67 -7.03
N LEU A 305 -0.20 -21.97 -8.05
CA LEU A 305 -0.33 -21.12 -9.22
C LEU A 305 -1.33 -19.98 -9.02
N PHE A 306 -2.40 -20.20 -8.26
CA PHE A 306 -3.57 -19.32 -8.32
C PHE A 306 -4.14 -18.87 -6.96
N THR A 307 -3.59 -19.34 -5.85
CA THR A 307 -4.16 -19.07 -4.52
C THR A 307 -3.20 -18.31 -3.62
N LEU A 308 -3.73 -17.73 -2.54
CA LEU A 308 -2.96 -17.02 -1.53
C LEU A 308 -2.00 -17.91 -0.73
N GLU A 309 -2.05 -19.25 -0.90
CA GLU A 309 -1.03 -20.14 -0.33
C GLU A 309 0.37 -19.85 -0.88
N ASN A 310 0.45 -19.28 -2.09
CA ASN A 310 1.73 -18.95 -2.73
C ASN A 310 1.73 -17.55 -3.36
N LEU A 311 0.65 -16.78 -3.22
CA LEU A 311 0.54 -15.42 -3.74
C LEU A 311 0.61 -14.39 -2.59
N LYS A 312 1.54 -13.44 -2.70
CA LYS A 312 1.61 -12.27 -1.82
C LYS A 312 1.24 -11.01 -2.58
N LEU A 313 0.32 -10.22 -2.03
CA LEU A 313 0.05 -8.89 -2.55
C LEU A 313 1.14 -7.92 -2.09
N VAL A 314 1.92 -7.40 -3.04
CA VAL A 314 3.09 -6.56 -2.75
C VAL A 314 3.07 -5.25 -3.53
N HIS A 315 3.46 -4.18 -2.84
CA HIS A 315 3.82 -2.91 -3.47
C HIS A 315 5.03 -3.12 -4.40
N ILE A 316 5.15 -2.33 -5.48
CA ILE A 316 6.22 -2.47 -6.48
C ILE A 316 7.62 -2.41 -5.86
N ALA A 317 7.84 -1.61 -4.82
CA ALA A 317 9.11 -1.53 -4.10
C ALA A 317 9.44 -2.79 -3.28
N CYS A 318 8.43 -3.60 -2.93
CA CYS A 318 8.59 -4.87 -2.22
C CYS A 318 8.62 -6.08 -3.16
N HIS A 319 8.39 -5.89 -4.46
CA HIS A 319 8.47 -6.96 -5.45
C HIS A 319 9.92 -7.18 -5.88
N LYS A 320 10.61 -8.07 -5.16
CA LYS A 320 12.00 -8.46 -5.47
C LYS A 320 12.02 -9.28 -6.77
N LYS A 321 12.58 -8.73 -7.84
CA LYS A 321 12.72 -9.44 -9.14
C LYS A 321 13.88 -10.45 -9.18
N THR A 322 14.60 -10.62 -8.08
CA THR A 322 15.64 -11.63 -7.93
C THR A 322 15.02 -13.03 -7.91
N THR A 323 15.81 -14.07 -8.22
CA THR A 323 15.34 -15.46 -8.08
C THR A 323 15.03 -15.78 -6.62
N HIS A 324 13.88 -16.40 -6.34
CA HIS A 324 13.42 -16.68 -4.98
C HIS A 324 14.16 -17.88 -4.35
N LYS A 325 14.81 -18.72 -5.15
CA LYS A 325 15.53 -19.94 -4.72
C LYS A 325 14.66 -20.89 -3.87
N LEU A 326 13.35 -20.88 -4.13
CA LEU A 326 12.39 -21.79 -3.53
C LEU A 326 11.95 -22.82 -4.58
N HIS A 327 11.64 -24.02 -4.10
CA HIS A 327 11.28 -25.16 -4.93
C HIS A 327 9.95 -25.76 -4.50
N CYS A 328 9.29 -26.46 -5.42
CA CYS A 328 8.12 -27.26 -5.07
C CYS A 328 8.52 -28.37 -4.07
N ASP A 329 7.60 -28.69 -3.17
CA ASP A 329 7.69 -29.80 -2.23
C ASP A 329 7.58 -31.12 -3.00
N PRO A 330 8.65 -31.93 -3.09
CA PRO A 330 8.65 -33.17 -3.86
C PRO A 330 7.63 -34.19 -3.36
N SER A 331 7.28 -34.15 -2.06
CA SER A 331 6.34 -35.10 -1.46
C SER A 331 4.88 -34.87 -1.87
N ARG A 332 4.58 -33.73 -2.50
CA ARG A 332 3.22 -33.31 -2.88
C ARG A 332 3.02 -33.25 -4.39
N VAL A 333 4.02 -33.64 -5.17
CA VAL A 333 3.95 -33.62 -6.64
C VAL A 333 3.00 -34.70 -7.16
N TYR A 334 2.90 -35.83 -6.46
CA TYR A 334 2.08 -36.98 -6.84
C TYR A 334 1.07 -37.31 -5.76
N CYS A 335 -0.08 -37.85 -6.15
CA CYS A 335 -1.11 -38.34 -5.24
C CYS A 335 -0.56 -39.49 -4.38
N ALA A 336 -0.92 -39.50 -3.10
CA ALA A 336 -0.56 -40.60 -2.20
C ALA A 336 -1.20 -41.92 -2.69
N PRO A 337 -0.50 -43.06 -2.60
CA PRO A 337 -1.09 -44.36 -2.92
C PRO A 337 -2.32 -44.58 -2.04
N VAL A 338 -3.46 -44.89 -2.67
CA VAL A 338 -4.69 -45.21 -1.93
C VAL A 338 -4.41 -46.44 -1.06
N ALA A 339 -4.36 -46.26 0.26
CA ALA A 339 -4.18 -47.38 1.17
C ALA A 339 -5.32 -48.39 0.96
N PRO A 340 -5.03 -49.70 0.84
CA PRO A 340 -6.09 -50.70 0.67
C PRO A 340 -7.03 -50.63 1.88
N ARG A 341 -8.33 -50.40 1.61
CA ARG A 341 -9.38 -50.43 2.63
C ARG A 341 -9.30 -51.74 3.40
N ARG A 342 -8.79 -51.72 4.64
CA ARG A 342 -8.86 -52.88 5.55
C ARG A 342 -10.34 -53.26 5.71
N LYS A 343 -10.75 -54.40 5.14
CA LYS A 343 -12.07 -54.99 5.40
C LYS A 343 -12.16 -55.22 6.92
N ARG A 344 -13.07 -54.51 7.60
CA ARG A 344 -13.37 -54.80 9.02
C ARG A 344 -13.90 -56.25 9.08
N PRO A 345 -13.36 -57.12 9.96
CA PRO A 345 -13.94 -58.44 10.15
C PRO A 345 -15.38 -58.28 10.62
N ALA A 346 -16.29 -59.05 10.02
CA ALA A 346 -17.67 -59.12 10.46
C ALA A 346 -17.69 -59.57 11.93
N ARG A 347 -18.24 -58.73 12.80
CA ARG A 347 -18.55 -59.13 14.18
C ARG A 347 -19.59 -60.24 14.11
N GLN A 348 -19.18 -61.47 14.43
CA GLN A 348 -20.14 -62.51 14.81
C GLN A 348 -20.80 -62.07 16.12
N ARG A 349 -22.13 -62.00 16.11
CA ARG A 349 -22.92 -61.75 17.32
C ARG A 349 -23.07 -63.07 18.10
N PRO A 350 -22.98 -63.03 19.44
CA PRO A 350 -23.29 -64.18 20.30
C PRO A 350 -24.73 -64.65 20.17
#